data_AF-A0A380DL13-F1
#
_entry.id   AF-A0A380DL13-F1
#
_cell.length_a   1.000
_cell.length_b   1.000
_cell.length_c   1.000
_cell.angle_alpha   90.00
_cell.angle_beta   90.00
_cell.angle_gamma   90.00
#
_symmetry.space_group_name_H-M   'P 1'
#
loop_
_entity.id
_entity.type
_entity.pdbx_description
1 polymer ?
#
loop_
_entity_poly.entity_id
_entity_poly.type
_entity_poly.pdbx_seq_one_letter_code
_entity_poly.pdbx_strand_id
1 'polypeptide(L)' 'MSLKEIDFKLRKYLIDNYGLYGEMSTGKITVKKKYYGKYTFELDKKLQEDRMSDVINVTDIDRIEIKVIKA' A
#
# COMPACT_ATOMS: atom_id res chain seq x y z
N MET A 1 -5.21 -11.67 6.35
CA MET A 1 -5.73 -10.35 5.93
C MET A 1 -5.52 -10.26 4.43
N SER A 2 -6.50 -9.79 3.67
CA SER A 2 -6.33 -9.66 2.21
C SER A 2 -5.42 -8.48 1.88
N LEU A 3 -4.81 -8.52 0.69
CA LEU A 3 -4.04 -7.39 0.16
C LEU A 3 -4.89 -6.11 0.08
N LYS A 4 -6.17 -6.28 -0.27
CA LYS A 4 -7.18 -5.22 -0.33
C LYS A 4 -7.38 -4.53 1.03
N GLU A 5 -7.46 -5.29 2.11
CA GLU A 5 -7.63 -4.72 3.46
C GLU A 5 -6.40 -3.91 3.90
N ILE A 6 -5.20 -4.38 3.56
CA ILE A 6 -3.95 -3.66 3.84
C ILE A 6 -3.92 -2.35 3.03
N ASP A 7 -4.19 -2.41 1.72
CA ASP A 7 -4.26 -1.22 0.86
C ASP A 7 -5.28 -0.20 1.38
N PHE A 8 -6.49 -0.65 1.73
CA PHE A 8 -7.54 0.23 2.25
C PHE A 8 -7.14 0.91 3.56
N LYS A 9 -6.58 0.17 4.52
CA LYS A 9 -6.12 0.72 5.80
C LYS A 9 -4.96 1.70 5.63
N LEU A 10 -4.00 1.38 4.76
CA LEU A 10 -2.86 2.26 4.50
C LEU A 10 -3.29 3.55 3.80
N ARG A 11 -4.16 3.47 2.78
CA ARG A 11 -4.70 4.66 2.12
C ARG A 11 -5.47 5.54 3.09
N LYS A 12 -6.33 4.96 3.93
CA LYS A 12 -7.06 5.71 4.95
C LYS A 12 -6.11 6.43 5.92
N TYR A 13 -5.09 5.73 6.42
CA TYR A 13 -4.08 6.34 7.29
C TYR A 13 -3.34 7.51 6.61
N LEU A 14 -3.02 7.38 5.33
CA LEU A 14 -2.35 8.43 4.55
C LEU A 14 -3.26 9.62 4.24
N ILE A 15 -4.56 9.40 4.01
CA ILE A 15 -5.54 10.47 3.85
C ILE A 15 -5.66 11.25 5.17
N ASP A 16 -5.85 10.54 6.28
CA ASP A 16 -6.13 11.14 7.58
C ASP A 16 -4.93 11.89 8.17
N ASN A 17 -3.69 11.45 7.89
CA ASN A 17 -2.48 11.99 8.53
C ASN A 17 -1.51 12.73 7.59
N TYR A 18 -1.57 12.49 6.28
CA TYR A 18 -0.59 13.02 5.32
C TYR A 18 -1.21 13.76 4.13
N GLY A 19 -2.55 13.88 4.07
CA GLY A 19 -3.23 14.62 3.01
C GLY A 19 -3.16 13.94 1.64
N LEU A 20 -3.12 12.60 1.61
CA LEU A 20 -3.23 11.83 0.37
C LEU A 20 -4.55 12.17 -0.37
N TYR A 21 -4.48 12.37 -1.68
CA TYR A 21 -5.52 12.93 -2.56
C TYR A 21 -5.84 14.42 -2.36
N GLY A 22 -5.09 15.12 -1.50
CA GLY A 22 -5.07 16.58 -1.39
C GLY A 22 -3.74 17.14 -1.90
N GLU A 23 -2.78 17.31 -1.01
CA GLU A 23 -1.43 17.82 -1.31
C GLU A 23 -0.49 16.76 -1.91
N MET A 24 -0.84 15.48 -1.76
CA MET A 24 -0.07 14.35 -2.26
C MET A 24 -0.96 13.51 -3.18
N SER A 25 -0.65 13.52 -4.48
CA SER A 25 -1.46 12.84 -5.50
C SER A 25 -0.83 11.55 -6.00
N THR A 26 0.48 11.39 -5.84
CA THR A 26 1.23 10.26 -6.39
C THR A 26 2.16 9.63 -5.34
N GLY A 27 2.43 8.35 -5.52
CA GLY A 27 3.31 7.63 -4.63
C GLY A 27 3.23 6.13 -4.78
N LYS A 28 4.01 5.43 -3.96
CA LYS A 28 4.23 4.01 -4.05
C LYS A 28 4.28 3.39 -2.66
N ILE A 29 3.44 2.40 -2.42
CA ILE A 29 3.47 1.55 -1.24
C ILE A 29 4.24 0.28 -1.60
N THR A 30 5.24 -0.08 -0.81
CA THR A 30 5.99 -1.33 -0.93
C THR A 30 5.88 -2.11 0.38
N VAL A 31 5.25 -3.28 0.33
CA VAL A 31 5.17 -4.21 1.46
C VAL A 31 6.24 -5.28 1.26
N LYS A 32 7.27 -5.29 2.10
CA LYS A 32 8.34 -6.30 2.07
C LYS A 32 8.03 -7.45 3.02
N LYS A 33 8.21 -8.68 2.55
CA LYS A 33 8.09 -9.88 3.40
C LYS A 33 9.43 -10.23 4.05
N LYS A 34 9.40 -10.95 5.17
CA LYS A 34 10.59 -11.41 5.92
C LYS A 34 11.50 -12.33 5.12
N TYR A 35 10.92 -13.21 4.31
CA TYR A 35 11.67 -14.21 3.56
C TYR A 35 11.96 -13.74 2.14
N TYR A 36 10.98 -13.81 1.24
CA TYR A 36 11.14 -13.41 -0.15
C TYR A 36 9.83 -12.87 -0.71
N GLY A 37 9.95 -11.94 -1.65
CA GLY A 37 8.81 -11.29 -2.28
C GLY A 37 8.47 -9.93 -1.68
N LYS A 38 7.93 -9.06 -2.54
CA LYS A 38 7.39 -7.76 -2.17
C LYS A 38 6.10 -7.54 -2.91
N TYR A 39 5.18 -6.86 -2.25
CA TYR A 39 4.01 -6.31 -2.92
C TYR A 39 4.21 -4.83 -3.12
N THR A 40 3.66 -4.32 -4.21
CA THR A 40 3.91 -2.95 -4.62
C THR A 40 2.68 -2.40 -5.28
N PHE A 41 2.24 -1.23 -4.81
CA PHE A 41 1.06 -0.54 -5.28
C PHE A 41 1.40 0.90 -5.56
N GLU A 42 0.82 1.42 -6.64
CA GLU A 42 0.88 2.83 -7.00
C GLU A 42 -0.36 3.51 -6.40
N LEU A 43 -0.17 4.67 -5.78
CA LEU A 43 -1.24 5.42 -5.12
C LEU A 43 -2.13 6.15 -6.13
N ASP A 44 -1.53 6.51 -7.27
CA ASP A 44 -2.13 7.16 -8.43
C ASP A 44 -2.90 6.19 -9.36
N LYS A 45 -2.76 4.88 -9.14
CA LYS A 45 -3.51 3.86 -9.89
C LYS A 45 -4.42 3.06 -8.99
N LYS A 46 -5.54 2.62 -9.56
CA LYS A 46 -6.39 1.62 -8.91
C LYS A 46 -5.62 0.31 -8.76
N LEU A 47 -5.85 -0.39 -7.65
CA LEU A 47 -5.32 -1.73 -7.43
C LEU A 47 -5.76 -2.62 -8.60
N GLN A 48 -4.82 -3.35 -9.21
CA GLN A 48 -5.15 -4.29 -10.27
C GLN A 48 -5.99 -5.44 -9.70
N GLU A 49 -7.11 -5.79 -10.37
CA GLU A 49 -8.13 -6.72 -9.85
C GLU A 49 -7.60 -8.15 -9.66
N ASP A 50 -6.68 -8.58 -10.52
CA ASP A 50 -5.94 -9.85 -10.43
C ASP A 50 -5.14 -9.99 -9.12
N ARG A 51 -4.75 -8.87 -8.50
CA ARG A 51 -3.98 -8.84 -7.24
C ARG A 51 -4.87 -8.71 -6.00
N MET A 52 -6.17 -8.46 -6.15
CA MET A 52 -7.09 -8.32 -4.99
C MET A 52 -7.31 -9.64 -4.25
N SER A 53 -7.14 -10.79 -4.93
CA SER A 53 -7.31 -12.12 -4.36
C SER A 53 -6.08 -12.63 -3.59
N ASP A 54 -4.96 -11.91 -3.67
CA ASP A 54 -3.75 -12.28 -2.93
C ASP A 54 -3.98 -12.15 -1.41
N VAL A 55 -3.82 -13.26 -0.71
CA VAL A 55 -3.88 -13.29 0.76
C VAL A 55 -2.48 -13.03 1.30
N ILE A 56 -2.32 -11.97 2.10
CA ILE A 56 -1.10 -11.72 2.84
C ILE A 56 -1.27 -12.18 4.29
N ASN A 57 -0.32 -12.98 4.73
CA ASN A 57 -0.14 -13.19 6.16
C ASN A 57 0.61 -12.00 6.77
N VAL A 58 -0.05 -11.28 7.67
CA VAL A 58 0.50 -10.06 8.30
C VAL A 58 1.77 -10.34 9.10
N THR A 59 1.90 -11.56 9.64
CA THR A 59 3.09 -12.00 10.39
C THR A 59 4.34 -12.12 9.52
N ASP A 60 4.14 -12.28 8.21
CA ASP A 60 5.20 -12.44 7.23
C ASP A 60 5.71 -11.10 6.70
N ILE A 61 5.04 -10.00 7.05
CA ILE A 61 5.48 -8.64 6.70
C ILE A 61 6.69 -8.31 7.57
N ASP A 62 7.78 -7.91 6.92
CA ASP A 62 8.97 -7.35 7.57
C ASP A 62 8.76 -5.85 7.81
N ARG A 63 8.43 -5.12 6.75
CA ARG A 63 8.22 -3.67 6.79
C ARG A 63 7.31 -3.18 5.67
N ILE A 64 6.70 -2.03 5.89
CA ILE A 64 5.92 -1.30 4.90
C ILE A 64 6.62 0.03 4.64
N GLU A 65 7.04 0.25 3.39
CA GLU A 65 7.68 1.48 2.94
C GLU A 65 6.69 2.26 2.08
N ILE A 66 6.45 3.52 2.42
CA ILE A 66 5.56 4.41 1.68
C ILE A 66 6.39 5.58 1.17
N LYS A 67 6.38 5.76 -0.15
CA LYS A 67 7.00 6.93 -0.79
C LYS A 67 5.89 7.75 -1.41
N VAL A 68 5.60 8.90 -0.82
CA VAL A 68 4.66 9.88 -1.36
C VAL A 68 5.44 11.02 -1.98
N ILE A 69 4.96 11.53 -3.11
CA ILE A 69 5.50 12.72 -3.75
C ILE A 69 4.48 13.83 -3.53
N LYS A 70 4.93 14.91 -2.90
CA LYS A 70 4.13 16.12 -2.75
C LYS A 70 3.99 16.77 -4.12
N ALA A 71 2.76 17.14 -4.48
CA ALA A 71 2.46 17.83 -5.74
C ALA A 71 3.08 19.24 -5.75
#